data_AF-A0A815E495-F1
#
_entry.id   AF-A0A815E495-F1
#
_cell.length_a   1.000
_cell.length_b   1.000
_cell.length_c   1.000
_cell.angle_alpha   90.00
_cell.angle_beta   90.00
_cell.angle_gamma   90.00
#
_symmetry.space_group_name_H-M   'P 1'
#
loop_
_entity.id
_entity.type
_entity.pdbx_description
1 polymer ?
#
loop_
_entity_poly.entity_id
_entity_poly.type
_entity_poly.pdbx_seq_one_letter_code
_entity_poly.pdbx_strand_id
1 'polypeptide(L)'
;FASTYFQGNATPYFTRKTLKQPLLAIKSERDQLAALAIWITILRFMCDLPDVRTPNVLQKKQSVMTKIHSTLGRKFNKKDLEEAQKLNEAIDNQPPLPPTDNSLSIQTNNSLSSISNKPQSRSVKQKLVNMTLKRKSKLSTDSAITRLKDLDLLSSTQQIKMSGMNPFLEDRPTSNLEKLHFIIGLGIHVAELRDEIYCQICKQLTSNPSSQSIARGWILLSLCVGCFAPSTKLIKYLQNFILNGPSGFPRYCYERLSRTIMNGLRTQPPSWLELQVRKKTHNQ
;
A
#
# COMPACT_ATOMS: atom_id res chain seq x y z
N PHE A 1 -26.20 6.65 -3.25
CA PHE A 1 -24.90 6.93 -3.91
C PHE A 1 -24.49 5.80 -4.83
N ALA A 2 -24.24 4.58 -4.33
CA ALA A 2 -23.81 3.46 -5.17
C ALA A 2 -24.76 3.20 -6.36
N SER A 3 -26.08 3.11 -6.12
CA SER A 3 -27.08 2.95 -7.19
C SER A 3 -27.05 4.03 -8.27
N THR A 4 -26.57 5.23 -7.96
CA THR A 4 -26.53 6.38 -8.88
C THR A 4 -25.20 6.45 -9.65
N TYR A 5 -24.09 6.11 -9.00
CA TYR A 5 -22.74 6.39 -9.51
C TYR A 5 -21.90 5.15 -9.81
N PHE A 6 -22.29 3.97 -9.29
CA PHE A 6 -21.56 2.75 -9.60
C PHE A 6 -21.84 2.32 -11.04
N GLN A 7 -20.77 2.05 -11.78
CA GLN A 7 -20.84 1.55 -13.15
C GLN A 7 -20.73 0.02 -13.21
N GLY A 8 -21.15 -0.56 -14.34
CA GLY A 8 -21.06 -2.00 -14.60
C GLY A 8 -21.91 -2.88 -13.69
N ASN A 9 -23.03 -2.36 -13.18
CA ASN A 9 -23.91 -3.06 -12.24
C ASN A 9 -23.17 -3.60 -11.01
N ALA A 10 -22.11 -2.92 -10.59
CA ALA A 10 -21.35 -3.33 -9.41
C ALA A 10 -22.24 -3.28 -8.16
N THR A 11 -22.25 -4.36 -7.39
CA THR A 11 -22.99 -4.41 -6.12
C THR A 11 -22.33 -3.51 -5.08
N PRO A 12 -23.07 -2.96 -4.11
CA PRO A 12 -22.48 -2.21 -2.99
C PRO A 12 -21.93 -3.11 -1.88
N TYR A 13 -22.05 -4.43 -1.99
CA TYR A 13 -21.71 -5.40 -0.94
C TYR A 13 -20.32 -6.00 -1.12
N PHE A 14 -19.77 -6.55 -0.05
CA PHE A 14 -18.50 -7.26 0.00
C PHE A 14 -18.34 -8.27 -1.14
N THR A 15 -17.13 -8.37 -1.69
CA THR A 15 -16.76 -9.43 -2.62
C THR A 15 -15.26 -9.75 -2.49
N ARG A 16 -14.90 -11.00 -2.80
CA ARG A 16 -13.50 -11.40 -2.97
C ARG A 16 -13.01 -11.28 -4.41
N LYS A 17 -13.94 -11.10 -5.35
CA LYS A 17 -13.63 -10.99 -6.78
C LYS A 17 -12.89 -9.69 -7.07
N THR A 18 -11.97 -9.76 -8.01
CA THR A 18 -11.32 -8.56 -8.55
C THR A 18 -12.31 -7.71 -9.34
N LEU A 19 -12.04 -6.41 -9.44
CA LEU A 19 -12.84 -5.51 -10.27
C LEU A 19 -12.38 -5.59 -11.72
N LYS A 20 -13.33 -5.73 -12.66
CA LYS A 20 -13.06 -5.60 -14.09
C LYS A 20 -12.97 -4.15 -14.54
N GLN A 21 -13.57 -3.23 -13.78
CA GLN A 21 -13.51 -1.80 -14.04
C GLN A 21 -13.71 -1.05 -12.71
N PRO A 22 -13.27 0.22 -12.62
CA PRO A 22 -13.47 1.03 -11.42
C PRO A 22 -14.97 1.15 -11.05
N LEU A 23 -15.27 1.33 -9.76
CA LEU A 23 -16.65 1.49 -9.31
C LEU A 23 -17.26 2.77 -9.86
N LEU A 24 -16.51 3.88 -9.90
CA LEU A 24 -16.95 5.19 -10.39
C LEU A 24 -16.35 5.51 -11.76
N ALA A 25 -17.07 6.30 -12.56
CA ALA A 25 -16.61 6.74 -13.87
C ALA A 25 -15.38 7.65 -13.77
N ILE A 26 -14.22 7.16 -14.21
CA ILE A 26 -12.94 7.86 -14.24
C ILE A 26 -12.54 8.09 -15.70
N LYS A 27 -12.17 9.32 -16.06
CA LYS A 27 -11.89 9.68 -17.46
C LYS A 27 -10.54 9.16 -17.95
N SER A 28 -9.51 9.25 -17.13
CA SER A 28 -8.14 8.87 -17.52
C SER A 28 -7.92 7.36 -17.39
N GLU A 29 -7.41 6.72 -18.43
CA GLU A 29 -7.06 5.29 -18.44
C GLU A 29 -5.99 4.97 -17.39
N ARG A 30 -5.04 5.89 -17.17
CA ARG A 30 -4.04 5.79 -16.08
C ARG A 30 -4.72 5.64 -14.72
N ASP A 31 -5.71 6.47 -14.48
CA ASP A 31 -6.36 6.55 -13.17
C ASP A 31 -7.34 5.37 -13.02
N GLN A 32 -7.93 4.88 -14.11
CA GLN A 32 -8.64 3.59 -14.12
C GLN A 32 -7.70 2.43 -13.75
N LEU A 33 -6.50 2.35 -14.33
CA LEU A 33 -5.49 1.36 -13.97
C LEU A 33 -5.09 1.44 -12.49
N ALA A 34 -4.90 2.67 -11.99
CA ALA A 34 -4.58 2.91 -10.59
C ALA A 34 -5.73 2.48 -9.67
N ALA A 35 -7.00 2.74 -10.03
CA ALA A 35 -8.17 2.30 -9.29
C ALA A 35 -8.27 0.78 -9.18
N LEU A 36 -7.96 0.05 -10.27
CA LEU A 36 -7.91 -1.42 -10.26
C LEU A 36 -6.77 -1.95 -9.37
N ALA A 37 -5.61 -1.30 -9.40
CA ALA A 37 -4.49 -1.66 -8.52
C ALA A 37 -4.79 -1.37 -7.04
N ILE A 38 -5.47 -0.26 -6.75
CA ILE A 38 -5.96 0.07 -5.40
C ILE A 38 -6.89 -1.04 -4.91
N TRP A 39 -7.84 -1.50 -5.73
CA TRP A 39 -8.77 -2.57 -5.35
C TRP A 39 -8.04 -3.83 -4.89
N ILE A 40 -7.09 -4.32 -5.70
CA ILE A 40 -6.27 -5.49 -5.36
C ILE A 40 -5.50 -5.25 -4.07
N THR A 41 -4.95 -4.05 -3.89
CA THR A 41 -4.18 -3.71 -2.70
C THR A 41 -5.06 -3.65 -1.44
N ILE A 42 -6.30 -3.17 -1.55
CA ILE A 42 -7.30 -3.20 -0.47
C ILE A 42 -7.62 -4.65 -0.10
N LEU A 43 -7.92 -5.51 -1.09
CA LEU A 43 -8.20 -6.92 -0.83
C LEU A 43 -7.04 -7.62 -0.12
N ARG A 44 -5.79 -7.37 -0.57
CA ARG A 44 -4.60 -7.94 0.09
C ARG A 44 -4.36 -7.36 1.48
N PHE A 45 -4.62 -6.06 1.69
CA PHE A 45 -4.49 -5.42 2.99
C PHE A 45 -5.49 -5.96 4.01
N MET A 46 -6.73 -6.21 3.57
CA MET A 46 -7.82 -6.78 4.37
C MET A 46 -7.75 -8.31 4.51
N CYS A 47 -6.78 -8.95 3.84
CA CYS A 47 -6.61 -10.41 3.77
C CYS A 47 -7.79 -11.13 3.11
N ASP A 48 -8.48 -10.46 2.19
CA ASP A 48 -9.54 -11.05 1.37
C ASP A 48 -9.00 -11.74 0.11
N LEU A 49 -7.77 -11.37 -0.30
CA LEU A 49 -7.00 -11.94 -1.41
C LEU A 49 -5.56 -12.26 -0.93
N PRO A 50 -4.97 -13.41 -1.31
CA PRO A 50 -3.60 -13.75 -0.92
C PRO A 50 -2.56 -12.79 -1.54
N ASP A 51 -1.43 -12.60 -0.84
CA ASP A 51 -0.28 -11.88 -1.37
C ASP A 51 0.42 -12.70 -2.48
N VAL A 52 1.16 -12.01 -3.35
CA VAL A 52 1.91 -12.64 -4.46
C VAL A 52 2.94 -13.61 -3.88
N ARG A 53 2.87 -14.89 -4.29
CA ARG A 53 3.85 -15.90 -3.94
C ARG A 53 4.97 -15.89 -4.98
N THR A 54 6.03 -15.13 -4.75
CA THR A 54 7.26 -15.22 -5.55
C THR A 54 8.45 -15.60 -4.67
N PRO A 55 9.32 -16.51 -5.13
CA PRO A 55 10.55 -16.83 -4.42
C PRO A 55 11.44 -15.58 -4.35
N ASN A 56 12.14 -15.43 -3.23
CA ASN A 56 12.98 -14.30 -2.86
C ASN A 56 13.95 -13.84 -3.96
N VAL A 57 13.50 -13.01 -4.90
CA VAL A 57 14.38 -12.20 -5.74
C VAL A 57 14.70 -10.95 -4.94
N LEU A 58 15.99 -10.72 -4.70
CA LEU A 58 16.52 -9.55 -4.00
C LEU A 58 16.29 -8.28 -4.86
N GLN A 59 15.04 -7.80 -4.91
CA GLN A 59 14.69 -6.58 -5.63
C GLN A 59 15.09 -5.36 -4.80
N LYS A 60 15.73 -4.39 -5.46
CA LYS A 60 16.12 -3.11 -4.85
C LYS A 60 14.87 -2.41 -4.33
N LYS A 61 14.84 -2.15 -3.02
CA LYS A 61 13.67 -1.56 -2.35
C LYS A 61 13.55 -0.06 -2.71
N GLN A 62 12.84 0.25 -3.78
CA GLN A 62 12.45 1.62 -4.12
C GLN A 62 11.35 2.09 -3.15
N SER A 63 11.33 3.38 -2.81
CA SER A 63 10.24 3.93 -2.00
C SER A 63 8.91 3.90 -2.79
N VAL A 64 7.81 3.56 -2.10
CA VAL A 64 6.47 3.49 -2.71
C VAL A 64 6.09 4.82 -3.37
N MET A 65 6.41 5.94 -2.72
CA MET A 65 6.11 7.27 -3.25
C MET A 65 6.89 7.56 -4.53
N THR A 66 8.19 7.22 -4.58
CA THR A 66 9.00 7.39 -5.80
C THR A 66 8.42 6.57 -6.95
N LYS A 67 7.96 5.33 -6.69
CA LYS A 67 7.31 4.50 -7.70
C LYS A 67 6.03 5.16 -8.20
N ILE A 68 5.14 5.60 -7.29
CA ILE A 68 3.90 6.33 -7.65
C ILE A 68 4.22 7.51 -8.58
N HIS A 69 5.15 8.39 -8.19
CA HIS A 69 5.52 9.53 -9.03
C HIS A 69 6.06 9.11 -10.39
N SER A 70 6.89 8.07 -10.45
CA SER A 70 7.45 7.57 -11.71
C SER A 70 6.39 6.95 -12.62
N THR A 71 5.41 6.25 -12.06
CA THR A 71 4.31 5.63 -12.81
C THR A 71 3.29 6.69 -13.26
N LEU A 72 3.01 7.70 -12.42
CA LEU A 72 2.13 8.81 -12.78
C LEU A 72 2.66 9.64 -13.96
N GLY A 73 3.97 9.71 -14.14
CA GLY A 73 4.61 10.40 -15.27
C GLY A 73 4.54 9.64 -16.61
N ARG A 74 4.09 8.38 -16.62
CA ARG A 74 3.98 7.56 -17.84
C ARG A 74 2.65 7.78 -18.56
N LYS A 75 2.67 7.63 -19.89
CA LYS A 75 1.46 7.58 -20.71
C LYS A 75 1.00 6.12 -20.80
N PHE A 76 -0.30 5.89 -20.60
CA PHE A 76 -0.93 4.58 -20.70
C PHE A 76 -2.01 4.62 -21.77
N ASN A 77 -2.17 3.51 -22.47
CA ASN A 77 -3.15 3.36 -23.55
C ASN A 77 -4.24 2.38 -23.12
N LYS A 78 -5.34 2.36 -23.90
CA LYS A 78 -6.46 1.44 -23.68
C LYS A 78 -6.05 -0.04 -23.66
N LYS A 79 -5.03 -0.43 -24.44
CA LYS A 79 -4.50 -1.80 -24.45
C LYS A 79 -3.94 -2.22 -23.09
N ASP A 80 -3.23 -1.33 -22.41
CA ASP A 80 -2.65 -1.60 -21.09
C ASP A 80 -3.76 -1.80 -20.04
N LEU A 81 -4.83 -1.01 -20.16
CA LEU A 81 -6.02 -1.17 -19.34
C LEU A 81 -6.71 -2.51 -19.58
N GLU A 82 -6.98 -2.88 -20.83
CA GLU A 82 -7.60 -4.16 -21.19
C GLU A 82 -6.76 -5.36 -20.71
N GLU A 83 -5.43 -5.27 -20.78
CA GLU A 83 -4.53 -6.29 -20.24
C GLU A 83 -4.67 -6.43 -18.72
N ALA A 84 -4.70 -5.31 -17.98
CA ALA A 84 -4.95 -5.33 -16.54
C ALA A 84 -6.31 -5.95 -16.17
N GLN A 85 -7.35 -5.70 -16.97
CA GLN A 85 -8.68 -6.28 -16.76
C GLN A 85 -8.67 -7.80 -16.96
N LYS A 86 -8.02 -8.29 -18.02
CA LYS A 86 -7.88 -9.73 -18.28
C LYS A 86 -7.11 -10.45 -17.17
N LEU A 87 -6.10 -9.80 -16.60
CA LEU A 87 -5.34 -10.35 -15.48
C LEU A 87 -6.18 -10.46 -14.21
N ASN A 88 -7.01 -9.47 -13.93
CA ASN A 88 -7.97 -9.51 -12.83
C ASN A 88 -8.90 -10.73 -12.98
N GLU A 89 -9.43 -10.97 -14.19
CA GLU A 89 -10.21 -12.18 -14.48
C GLU A 89 -9.40 -13.47 -14.27
N ALA A 90 -8.12 -13.49 -14.65
CA ALA A 90 -7.25 -14.63 -14.42
C ALA A 90 -6.97 -14.91 -12.93
N ILE A 91 -6.86 -13.86 -12.10
CA ILE A 91 -6.72 -13.99 -10.64
C ILE A 91 -7.97 -14.65 -10.04
N ASP A 92 -9.16 -14.27 -10.50
CA ASP A 92 -10.42 -14.85 -10.02
C ASP A 92 -10.63 -16.30 -10.48
N ASN A 93 -10.05 -16.69 -11.61
CA ASN A 93 -10.17 -18.03 -12.18
C ASN A 93 -9.09 -19.02 -11.70
N GLN A 94 -8.14 -18.61 -10.84
CA GLN A 94 -7.18 -19.55 -10.28
C GLN A 94 -7.86 -20.53 -9.31
N PRO A 95 -7.57 -21.84 -9.38
CA PRO A 95 -8.13 -22.81 -8.45
C PRO A 95 -7.72 -22.49 -7.01
N PRO A 96 -8.57 -22.77 -6.00
CA PRO A 96 -8.24 -22.56 -4.60
C PRO A 96 -6.97 -23.32 -4.26
N LEU A 97 -5.96 -22.59 -3.78
CA LEU A 97 -4.66 -23.13 -3.42
C LEU A 97 -4.83 -24.18 -2.31
N PRO A 98 -4.11 -25.32 -2.35
CA PRO A 98 -4.16 -26.31 -1.30
C PRO A 98 -3.75 -25.70 0.04
N PRO A 99 -4.33 -26.17 1.17
CA PRO A 99 -3.94 -25.72 2.49
C PRO A 99 -2.46 -26.06 2.71
N THR A 100 -1.64 -25.03 2.89
CA THR A 100 -0.24 -25.21 3.34
C THR A 100 -0.25 -25.43 4.84
N ASP A 101 0.07 -26.65 5.26
CA ASP A 101 0.42 -26.97 6.64
C ASP A 101 1.59 -26.10 7.10
N ASN A 102 1.40 -25.37 8.19
CA ASN A 102 2.44 -24.63 8.90
C ASN A 102 3.31 -25.60 9.73
N SER A 103 3.99 -26.54 9.08
CA SER A 103 4.88 -27.50 9.73
C SER A 103 6.22 -27.60 9.03
N LEU A 104 7.02 -26.53 9.10
CA LEU A 104 8.48 -26.63 8.94
C LEU A 104 9.18 -25.95 10.12
N SER A 105 9.37 -26.78 11.15
CA SER A 105 10.55 -26.94 11.98
C SER A 105 11.48 -25.73 12.19
N ILE A 106 11.48 -25.29 13.44
CA ILE A 106 12.64 -24.70 14.10
C ILE A 106 13.78 -25.73 14.01
N GLN A 107 14.69 -25.56 13.04
CA GLN A 107 15.98 -26.23 13.09
C GLN A 107 16.95 -25.35 13.89
N THR A 108 17.09 -25.76 15.14
CA THR A 108 18.17 -25.44 16.06
C THR A 108 19.52 -25.67 15.41
N ASN A 109 20.26 -24.60 15.10
CA ASN A 109 21.70 -24.67 14.86
C ASN A 109 22.42 -24.32 16.16
N ASN A 110 22.51 -25.32 17.04
CA ASN A 110 23.46 -25.37 18.13
C ASN A 110 24.63 -26.25 17.66
N SER A 111 25.77 -25.64 17.36
CA SER A 111 27.06 -26.32 17.39
C SER A 111 28.02 -25.45 18.20
N LEU A 112 28.35 -25.98 19.37
CA LEU A 112 29.19 -25.44 20.42
C LEU A 112 30.62 -25.95 20.23
N SER A 113 31.61 -25.06 20.31
CA SER A 113 32.95 -25.34 20.85
C SER A 113 33.49 -24.04 21.46
N SER A 114 33.37 -23.92 22.80
CA SER A 114 34.46 -23.85 23.78
C SER A 114 35.40 -22.64 23.55
N ILE A 115 35.50 -21.68 24.47
CA ILE A 115 36.26 -21.78 25.73
C ILE A 115 35.87 -20.59 26.66
N SER A 116 35.38 -20.94 27.86
CA SER A 116 35.75 -20.42 29.18
C SER A 116 36.32 -18.98 29.33
N ASN A 117 35.56 -18.05 29.92
CA ASN A 117 35.68 -17.63 31.34
C ASN A 117 34.87 -16.35 31.64
N LYS A 118 34.10 -16.42 32.73
CA LYS A 118 33.38 -15.34 33.44
C LYS A 118 34.38 -14.45 34.26
N PRO A 119 33.93 -13.46 35.06
CA PRO A 119 33.05 -12.32 34.78
C PRO A 119 33.62 -11.00 35.39
N GLN A 120 32.95 -9.86 35.16
CA GLN A 120 32.50 -8.90 36.21
C GLN A 120 32.47 -7.42 35.78
N SER A 121 31.36 -6.79 36.18
CA SER A 121 31.27 -5.44 36.73
C SER A 121 31.31 -4.19 35.82
N ARG A 122 30.11 -3.64 35.59
CA ARG A 122 29.68 -2.23 35.78
C ARG A 122 30.75 -1.13 35.70
N SER A 123 30.56 -0.15 34.80
CA SER A 123 30.36 1.27 35.18
C SER A 123 30.11 2.16 33.96
N VAL A 124 29.22 3.13 34.16
CA VAL A 124 28.87 4.27 33.30
C VAL A 124 30.11 5.15 33.08
N LYS A 125 30.37 5.62 31.84
CA LYS A 125 30.87 6.99 31.56
C LYS A 125 30.93 7.34 30.07
N GLN A 126 30.46 8.56 29.83
CA GLN A 126 30.55 9.41 28.65
C GLN A 126 31.91 9.38 27.92
N LYS A 127 31.90 9.52 26.59
CA LYS A 127 32.55 10.64 25.86
C LYS A 127 32.30 10.57 24.35
N LEU A 128 31.59 11.57 23.85
CA LEU A 128 31.57 12.02 22.46
C LEU A 128 32.84 12.85 22.24
N VAL A 129 33.76 12.46 21.36
CA VAL A 129 34.76 13.38 20.79
C VAL A 129 35.14 12.95 19.36
N ASN A 130 34.83 13.84 18.42
CA ASN A 130 35.45 14.15 17.12
C ASN A 130 35.95 13.02 16.21
N MET A 131 35.33 12.90 15.03
CA MET A 131 36.04 12.53 13.80
C MET A 131 35.95 13.66 12.78
N THR A 132 37.04 14.43 12.69
CA THR A 132 37.28 15.45 11.67
C THR A 132 37.43 14.79 10.30
N LEU A 133 36.62 15.25 9.33
CA LEU A 133 36.67 14.85 7.92
C LEU A 133 38.07 15.07 7.32
N LYS A 134 38.78 13.99 6.97
CA LYS A 134 40.00 14.06 6.15
C LYS A 134 39.64 14.04 4.66
N ARG A 135 40.18 15.02 3.94
CA ARG A 135 40.01 15.31 2.52
C ARG A 135 40.75 14.31 1.62
N LYS A 136 40.01 13.90 0.57
CA LYS A 136 40.37 13.65 -0.85
C LYS A 136 41.24 12.44 -1.23
N SER A 137 40.74 11.70 -2.23
CA SER A 137 41.39 11.59 -3.53
C SER A 137 40.35 11.70 -4.67
N LYS A 138 40.73 12.37 -5.75
CA LYS A 138 39.89 12.70 -6.92
C LYS A 138 39.54 11.42 -7.69
N LEU A 139 38.25 11.10 -7.79
CA LEU A 139 37.76 10.10 -8.74
C LEU A 139 37.63 10.76 -10.11
N SER A 140 38.26 10.19 -11.14
CA SER A 140 38.21 10.67 -12.52
C SER A 140 36.75 10.76 -13.00
N THR A 141 36.35 11.97 -13.42
CA THR A 141 34.97 12.33 -13.76
C THR A 141 34.44 11.51 -14.96
N ASP A 142 35.31 11.08 -15.87
CA ASP A 142 34.91 10.29 -17.04
C ASP A 142 34.52 8.85 -16.71
N SER A 143 35.17 8.23 -15.72
CA SER A 143 34.84 6.86 -15.29
C SER A 143 33.55 6.83 -14.47
N ALA A 144 33.27 7.90 -13.73
CA ALA A 144 32.04 8.06 -12.96
C ALA A 144 30.84 8.35 -13.87
N ILE A 145 31.00 9.21 -14.89
CA ILE A 145 29.95 9.49 -15.88
C ILE A 145 29.65 8.26 -16.73
N THR A 146 30.65 7.46 -17.09
CA THR A 146 30.42 6.21 -17.84
C THR A 146 29.67 5.18 -16.97
N ARG A 147 30.01 5.05 -15.68
CA ARG A 147 29.25 4.20 -14.74
C ARG A 147 27.85 4.71 -14.43
N LEU A 148 27.63 6.03 -14.44
CA LEU A 148 26.31 6.63 -14.29
C LEU A 148 25.48 6.45 -15.56
N LYS A 149 26.08 6.57 -16.75
CA LYS A 149 25.42 6.24 -18.02
C LYS A 149 25.13 4.75 -18.15
N ASP A 150 26.01 3.86 -17.68
CA ASP A 150 25.75 2.42 -17.62
C ASP A 150 24.70 2.06 -16.56
N LEU A 151 24.60 2.80 -15.45
CA LEU A 151 23.50 2.68 -14.48
C LEU A 151 22.17 3.27 -15.00
N ASP A 152 22.21 4.34 -15.79
CA ASP A 152 21.03 4.92 -16.45
C ASP A 152 20.57 4.07 -17.64
N LEU A 153 21.51 3.45 -18.36
CA LEU A 153 21.23 2.46 -19.40
C LEU A 153 20.71 1.15 -18.78
N LEU A 154 21.28 0.63 -17.69
CA LEU A 154 20.71 -0.53 -16.99
C LEU A 154 19.38 -0.22 -16.31
N SER A 155 19.16 0.98 -15.77
CA SER A 155 17.85 1.33 -15.19
C SER A 155 16.78 1.59 -16.26
N SER A 156 17.18 2.01 -17.46
CA SER A 156 16.31 2.04 -18.63
C SER A 156 16.04 0.64 -19.20
N THR A 157 16.99 -0.30 -19.05
CA THR A 157 16.90 -1.67 -19.60
C THR A 157 16.31 -2.69 -18.61
N GLN A 158 16.29 -2.39 -17.31
CA GLN A 158 15.54 -3.14 -16.28
C GLN A 158 14.11 -2.64 -16.09
N GLN A 159 13.63 -1.77 -16.97
CA GLN A 159 12.24 -1.90 -17.44
C GLN A 159 12.18 -3.09 -18.39
N ILE A 160 12.36 -4.30 -17.84
CA ILE A 160 11.69 -5.44 -18.44
C ILE A 160 10.24 -4.98 -18.50
N LYS A 161 9.73 -4.76 -19.70
CA LYS A 161 8.29 -4.91 -19.95
C LYS A 161 8.00 -6.32 -19.45
N MET A 162 7.69 -6.47 -18.16
CA MET A 162 7.07 -7.67 -17.64
C MET A 162 5.67 -7.60 -18.22
N SER A 163 5.58 -8.07 -19.46
CA SER A 163 4.34 -8.16 -20.23
C SER A 163 3.36 -8.92 -19.35
N GLY A 164 2.22 -8.30 -19.03
CA GLY A 164 1.17 -8.96 -18.27
C GLY A 164 1.06 -8.64 -16.78
N MET A 165 1.44 -7.46 -16.27
CA MET A 165 1.04 -7.03 -14.93
C MET A 165 0.68 -5.54 -14.86
N ASN A 166 -0.30 -5.19 -14.01
CA ASN A 166 -0.66 -3.79 -13.79
C ASN A 166 0.57 -3.01 -13.27
N PRO A 167 1.05 -1.96 -13.96
CA PRO A 167 2.30 -1.25 -13.64
C PRO A 167 2.36 -0.62 -12.24
N PHE A 168 1.20 -0.44 -11.59
CA PHE A 168 1.10 0.07 -10.24
C PHE A 168 1.34 -1.01 -9.16
N LEU A 169 1.22 -2.29 -9.48
CA LEU A 169 1.38 -3.38 -8.51
C LEU A 169 2.85 -3.81 -8.35
N GLU A 170 3.11 -4.50 -7.23
CA GLU A 170 4.40 -5.14 -6.94
C GLU A 170 4.31 -6.65 -7.22
N ASP A 171 5.35 -7.20 -7.83
CA ASP A 171 5.51 -8.64 -8.10
C ASP A 171 6.07 -9.42 -6.91
N ARG A 172 6.22 -8.75 -5.77
CA ARG A 172 6.71 -9.30 -4.51
C ARG A 172 5.68 -9.12 -3.40
N PRO A 173 5.74 -9.96 -2.34
CA PRO A 173 5.05 -9.65 -1.10
C PRO A 173 5.38 -8.23 -0.61
N THR A 174 4.35 -7.48 -0.27
CA THR A 174 4.46 -6.13 0.29
C THR A 174 4.03 -6.12 1.74
N SER A 175 4.70 -5.32 2.56
CA SER A 175 4.28 -5.09 3.93
C SER A 175 2.97 -4.31 4.00
N ASN A 176 2.23 -4.43 5.11
CA ASN A 176 1.02 -3.63 5.32
C ASN A 176 1.29 -2.12 5.24
N LEU A 177 2.49 -1.67 5.64
CA LEU A 177 2.88 -0.26 5.53
C LEU A 177 3.02 0.17 4.07
N GLU A 178 3.66 -0.64 3.23
CA GLU A 178 3.80 -0.36 1.81
C GLU A 178 2.43 -0.30 1.12
N LYS A 179 1.53 -1.24 1.46
CA LYS A 179 0.13 -1.23 0.98
C LYS A 179 -0.60 0.06 1.39
N LEU A 180 -0.45 0.50 2.64
CA LEU A 180 -1.04 1.75 3.12
C LEU A 180 -0.49 2.98 2.41
N HIS A 181 0.83 3.07 2.26
CA HIS A 181 1.48 4.15 1.51
C HIS A 181 1.05 4.19 0.06
N PHE A 182 0.81 3.02 -0.54
CA PHE A 182 0.32 2.93 -1.90
C PHE A 182 -1.10 3.50 -2.06
N ILE A 183 -2.06 3.00 -1.27
CA ILE A 183 -3.47 3.45 -1.33
C ILE A 183 -3.57 4.95 -1.00
N ILE A 184 -2.96 5.37 0.12
CA ILE A 184 -3.06 6.75 0.58
C ILE A 184 -2.25 7.70 -0.32
N GLY A 185 -1.09 7.26 -0.81
CA GLY A 185 -0.26 8.01 -1.73
C GLY A 185 -1.03 8.38 -3.01
N LEU A 186 -1.76 7.42 -3.59
CA LEU A 186 -2.60 7.68 -4.76
C LEU A 186 -3.77 8.62 -4.44
N GLY A 187 -4.44 8.47 -3.29
CA GLY A 187 -5.52 9.38 -2.88
C GLY A 187 -5.07 10.82 -2.61
N ILE A 188 -3.82 11.01 -2.17
CA ILE A 188 -3.21 12.34 -2.01
C ILE A 188 -2.91 12.96 -3.39
N HIS A 189 -2.23 12.21 -4.26
CA HIS A 189 -1.70 12.71 -5.53
C HIS A 189 -2.74 12.82 -6.65
N VAL A 190 -3.77 11.97 -6.63
CA VAL A 190 -4.80 11.92 -7.68
C VAL A 190 -6.17 12.18 -7.06
N ALA A 191 -6.67 13.40 -7.22
CA ALA A 191 -7.94 13.82 -6.62
C ALA A 191 -9.14 13.02 -7.13
N GLU A 192 -9.13 12.59 -8.39
CA GLU A 192 -10.20 11.78 -8.99
C GLU A 192 -10.35 10.39 -8.32
N LEU A 193 -9.29 9.87 -7.70
CA LEU A 193 -9.29 8.55 -7.04
C LEU A 193 -9.83 8.58 -5.61
N ARG A 194 -10.04 9.76 -5.00
CA ARG A 194 -10.43 9.85 -3.59
C ARG A 194 -11.78 9.19 -3.33
N ASP A 195 -12.78 9.56 -4.12
CA ASP A 195 -14.13 8.99 -4.01
C ASP A 195 -14.15 7.51 -4.35
N GLU A 196 -13.35 7.09 -5.34
CA GLU A 196 -13.18 5.69 -5.72
C GLU A 196 -12.62 4.87 -4.56
N ILE A 197 -11.53 5.33 -3.92
CA ILE A 197 -10.94 4.68 -2.74
C ILE A 197 -11.99 4.53 -1.63
N TYR A 198 -12.74 5.59 -1.32
CA TYR A 198 -13.78 5.53 -0.30
C TYR A 198 -14.88 4.53 -0.67
N CYS A 199 -15.34 4.52 -1.92
CA CYS A 199 -16.37 3.59 -2.38
C CYS A 199 -15.88 2.13 -2.31
N GLN A 200 -14.64 1.86 -2.71
CA GLN A 200 -14.04 0.53 -2.63
C GLN A 200 -13.95 0.02 -1.18
N ILE A 201 -13.50 0.87 -0.25
CA ILE A 201 -13.43 0.52 1.18
C ILE A 201 -14.84 0.30 1.76
N CYS A 202 -15.78 1.20 1.49
CA CYS A 202 -17.16 1.07 1.98
C CYS A 202 -17.83 -0.21 1.46
N LYS A 203 -17.60 -0.55 0.19
CA LYS A 203 -18.07 -1.81 -0.41
C LYS A 203 -17.53 -3.02 0.35
N GLN A 204 -16.22 -3.06 0.63
CA GLN A 204 -15.62 -4.17 1.38
C GLN A 204 -16.01 -4.23 2.86
N LEU A 205 -16.52 -3.14 3.43
CA LEU A 205 -17.04 -3.11 4.80
C LEU A 205 -18.53 -3.50 4.89
N THR A 206 -19.28 -3.42 3.78
CA THR A 206 -20.72 -3.68 3.76
C THR A 206 -21.00 -5.17 3.59
N SER A 207 -21.69 -5.79 4.55
CA SER A 207 -22.02 -7.24 4.53
C SER A 207 -20.79 -8.16 4.42
N ASN A 208 -19.68 -7.78 5.06
CA ASN A 208 -18.47 -8.58 5.09
C ASN A 208 -18.57 -9.67 6.19
N PRO A 209 -18.36 -10.95 5.86
CA PRO A 209 -18.48 -12.04 6.82
C PRO A 209 -17.27 -12.17 7.77
N SER A 210 -16.12 -11.55 7.45
CA SER A 210 -14.88 -11.70 8.21
C SER A 210 -14.66 -10.53 9.16
N SER A 211 -14.76 -10.78 10.47
CA SER A 211 -14.49 -9.76 11.50
C SER A 211 -13.07 -9.20 11.42
N GLN A 212 -12.09 -10.03 11.06
CA GLN A 212 -10.70 -9.59 10.87
C GLN A 212 -10.56 -8.66 9.66
N SER A 213 -11.26 -8.96 8.56
CA SER A 213 -11.28 -8.12 7.37
C SER A 213 -11.96 -6.78 7.69
N ILE A 214 -13.11 -6.80 8.36
CA ILE A 214 -13.83 -5.60 8.82
C ILE A 214 -12.93 -4.71 9.67
N ALA A 215 -12.26 -5.25 10.70
CA ALA A 215 -11.38 -4.47 11.57
C ALA A 215 -10.26 -3.77 10.78
N ARG A 216 -9.64 -4.49 9.83
CA ARG A 216 -8.61 -3.91 8.94
C ARG A 216 -9.18 -2.84 8.02
N GLY A 217 -10.36 -3.07 7.45
CA GLY A 217 -11.04 -2.11 6.58
C GLY A 217 -11.37 -0.80 7.30
N TRP A 218 -11.85 -0.86 8.55
CA TRP A 218 -12.09 0.34 9.36
C TRP A 218 -10.81 1.08 9.68
N ILE A 219 -9.74 0.37 10.07
CA ILE A 219 -8.41 0.97 10.27
C ILE A 219 -7.99 1.73 9.00
N LEU A 220 -8.09 1.09 7.82
CA LEU A 220 -7.77 1.73 6.54
C LEU A 220 -8.61 2.99 6.30
N LEU A 221 -9.93 2.92 6.51
CA LEU A 221 -10.84 4.05 6.35
C LEU A 221 -10.43 5.24 7.24
N SER A 222 -10.11 4.99 8.52
CA SER A 222 -9.70 6.04 9.46
C SER A 222 -8.40 6.74 9.06
N LEU A 223 -7.51 6.02 8.37
CA LEU A 223 -6.26 6.57 7.85
C LEU A 223 -6.54 7.48 6.67
N CYS A 224 -7.37 7.03 5.72
CA CYS A 224 -7.78 7.80 4.54
C CYS A 224 -8.43 9.14 4.94
N VAL A 225 -9.44 9.12 5.83
CA VAL A 225 -10.14 10.35 6.26
C VAL A 225 -9.24 11.35 6.99
N GLY A 226 -8.11 10.91 7.54
CA GLY A 226 -7.11 11.78 8.15
C GLY A 226 -6.02 12.27 7.18
N CYS A 227 -6.07 11.89 5.91
CA CYS A 227 -5.08 12.31 4.91
C CYS A 227 -5.70 13.12 3.77
N PHE A 228 -6.90 12.76 3.31
CA PHE A 228 -7.58 13.47 2.23
C PHE A 228 -9.10 13.44 2.42
N ALA A 229 -9.77 14.55 2.11
CA ALA A 229 -11.24 14.61 2.17
C ALA A 229 -11.88 13.98 0.92
N PRO A 230 -13.07 13.36 1.03
CA PRO A 230 -13.89 12.99 -0.12
C PRO A 230 -14.39 14.25 -0.85
N SER A 231 -14.95 14.07 -2.05
CA SER A 231 -15.62 15.16 -2.76
C SER A 231 -16.91 15.60 -2.05
N THR A 232 -17.38 16.79 -2.41
CA THR A 232 -18.67 17.33 -1.94
C THR A 232 -19.87 16.44 -2.28
N LYS A 233 -19.76 15.59 -3.32
CA LYS A 233 -20.81 14.64 -3.70
C LYS A 233 -20.90 13.45 -2.74
N LEU A 234 -19.75 12.97 -2.25
CA LEU A 234 -19.67 11.76 -1.43
C LEU A 234 -19.71 12.05 0.08
N ILE A 235 -19.25 13.22 0.51
CA ILE A 235 -18.96 13.52 1.92
C ILE A 235 -20.12 13.23 2.88
N LYS A 236 -21.37 13.59 2.55
CA LYS A 236 -22.54 13.35 3.39
C LYS A 236 -22.85 11.85 3.54
N TYR A 237 -22.70 11.10 2.45
CA TYR A 237 -22.88 9.64 2.47
C TYR A 237 -21.78 8.96 3.27
N LEU A 238 -20.53 9.41 3.14
CA LEU A 238 -19.41 8.87 3.91
C LEU A 238 -19.57 9.16 5.41
N GLN A 239 -20.00 10.37 5.79
CA GLN A 239 -20.30 10.72 7.17
C GLN A 239 -21.38 9.79 7.74
N ASN A 240 -22.48 9.60 7.01
CA ASN A 240 -23.53 8.67 7.42
C ASN A 240 -23.03 7.21 7.54
N PHE A 241 -22.17 6.77 6.62
CA PHE A 241 -21.55 5.45 6.71
C PHE A 241 -20.69 5.30 7.97
N ILE A 242 -19.85 6.30 8.28
CA ILE A 242 -18.99 6.32 9.46
C ILE A 242 -19.81 6.29 10.75
N LEU A 243 -20.95 6.99 10.79
CA LEU A 243 -21.85 7.00 11.96
C LEU A 243 -22.39 5.61 12.31
N ASN A 244 -22.59 4.75 11.31
CA ASN A 244 -23.04 3.37 11.48
C ASN A 244 -21.89 2.38 11.75
N GLY A 245 -20.68 2.88 12.02
CA GLY A 245 -19.51 2.06 12.32
C GLY A 245 -19.50 1.47 13.75
N PRO A 246 -18.48 0.64 14.06
CA PRO A 246 -18.31 0.05 15.39
C PRO A 246 -18.11 1.13 16.47
N SER A 247 -18.49 0.84 17.72
CA SER A 247 -18.48 1.80 18.82
C SER A 247 -17.13 2.53 18.99
N GLY A 248 -17.18 3.83 19.26
CA GLY A 248 -15.98 4.71 19.37
C GLY A 248 -15.35 5.13 18.04
N PHE A 249 -15.52 4.34 16.98
CA PHE A 249 -14.98 4.64 15.65
C PHE A 249 -15.62 5.86 14.96
N PRO A 250 -16.96 6.08 15.04
CA PRO A 250 -17.61 7.24 14.45
C PRO A 250 -17.00 8.57 14.91
N ARG A 251 -16.87 8.75 16.23
CA ARG A 251 -16.30 9.96 16.82
C ARG A 251 -14.87 10.18 16.37
N TYR A 252 -14.04 9.13 16.45
CA TYR A 252 -12.64 9.19 16.03
C TYR A 252 -12.47 9.58 14.56
N CYS A 253 -13.23 8.96 13.66
CA CYS A 253 -13.17 9.26 12.23
C CYS A 253 -13.72 10.65 11.91
N TYR A 254 -14.79 11.07 12.59
CA TYR A 254 -15.39 12.38 12.38
C TYR A 254 -14.45 13.52 12.79
N GLU A 255 -13.78 13.41 13.94
CA GLU A 255 -12.78 14.38 14.39
C GLU A 255 -11.58 14.47 13.42
N ARG A 256 -11.18 13.34 12.83
CA ARG A 256 -10.11 13.33 11.81
C ARG A 256 -10.57 13.95 10.51
N LEU A 257 -11.74 13.57 10.02
CA LEU A 257 -12.31 14.11 8.79
C LEU A 257 -12.52 15.62 8.89
N SER A 258 -13.06 16.10 10.01
CA SER A 258 -13.27 17.53 10.27
C SER A 258 -11.95 18.31 10.26
N ARG A 259 -10.89 17.77 10.86
CA ARG A 259 -9.54 18.36 10.80
C ARG A 259 -8.98 18.39 9.38
N THR A 260 -9.17 17.32 8.60
CA THR A 260 -8.72 17.28 7.20
C THR A 260 -9.46 18.28 6.32
N ILE A 261 -10.77 18.49 6.57
CA ILE A 261 -11.56 19.50 5.85
C ILE A 261 -11.07 20.91 6.20
N MET A 262 -10.79 21.17 7.48
CA MET A 262 -10.36 22.48 7.97
C MET A 262 -8.91 22.84 7.56
N ASN A 263 -8.00 21.86 7.65
CA ASN A 263 -6.56 22.08 7.45
C ASN A 263 -6.09 21.77 6.02
N GLY A 264 -6.96 21.21 5.18
CA GLY A 264 -6.62 20.79 3.82
C GLY A 264 -5.92 19.44 3.74
N LEU A 265 -5.43 19.12 2.53
CA LEU A 265 -4.87 17.82 2.18
C LEU A 265 -3.50 17.61 2.81
N ARG A 266 -3.25 16.40 3.30
CA ARG A 266 -1.93 16.02 3.76
C ARG A 266 -1.01 15.77 2.56
N THR A 267 0.22 16.28 2.60
CA THR A 267 1.19 16.13 1.49
C THR A 267 1.94 14.80 1.52
N GLN A 268 1.89 14.07 2.63
CA GLN A 268 2.60 12.79 2.82
C GLN A 268 1.68 11.75 3.49
N PRO A 269 1.82 10.46 3.16
CA PRO A 269 1.06 9.39 3.81
C PRO A 269 1.48 9.22 5.29
N PRO A 270 0.67 8.55 6.12
CA PRO A 270 0.94 8.37 7.54
C PRO A 270 2.31 7.72 7.79
N SER A 271 3.06 8.29 8.74
CA SER A 271 4.33 7.70 9.16
C SER A 271 4.12 6.41 9.96
N TRP A 272 5.16 5.58 10.04
CA TRP A 272 5.14 4.35 10.83
C TRP A 272 4.83 4.60 12.32
N LEU A 273 5.29 5.74 12.88
CA LEU A 273 5.03 6.13 14.26
C LEU A 273 3.53 6.34 14.53
N GLU A 274 2.82 6.96 13.60
CA GLU A 274 1.37 7.16 13.75
C GLU A 274 0.58 5.84 13.70
N LEU A 275 1.09 4.83 12.98
CA LEU A 275 0.46 3.51 12.94
C LEU A 275 0.67 2.73 14.24
N GLN A 276 1.78 2.96 14.95
CA GLN A 276 2.05 2.33 16.26
C GLN A 276 1.16 2.88 17.37
N VAL A 277 0.90 4.20 17.37
CA VAL A 277 -0.03 4.82 18.34
C VAL A 277 -1.45 4.23 18.19
N ARG A 278 -1.88 3.94 16.96
CA ARG A 278 -3.22 3.42 16.65
C ARG A 278 -3.46 1.99 17.15
N LYS A 279 -2.42 1.13 17.20
CA LYS A 279 -2.55 -0.22 17.76
C LYS A 279 -2.81 -0.22 19.27
N LYS A 280 -2.34 0.82 19.98
CA LYS A 280 -2.47 0.90 21.44
C LYS A 280 -3.83 1.42 21.91
N THR A 281 -4.46 2.31 21.14
CA THR A 281 -5.80 2.88 21.46
C THR A 281 -6.99 1.96 21.14
N HIS A 282 -6.78 0.79 20.54
CA HIS A 282 -7.82 -0.21 20.28
C HIS A 282 -7.76 -1.43 21.22
N ASN A 283 -6.76 -1.49 22.09
CA ASN A 283 -6.61 -2.53 23.11
C ASN A 283 -6.89 -1.99 24.53
N GLN A 284 -7.63 -0.89 24.63
CA GLN A 284 -8.13 -0.33 25.90
C GLN A 284 -9.63 -0.07 25.77
#